data_AF-A0A0N8S1Q6-F1
#
_entry.id   AF-A0A0N8S1Q6-F1
#
_cell.length_a   1.000
_cell.length_b   1.000
_cell.length_c   1.000
_cell.angle_alpha   90.00
_cell.angle_beta   90.00
_cell.angle_gamma   90.00
#
_symmetry.space_group_name_H-M   'P 1'
#
loop_
_entity.id
_entity.type
_entity.pdbx_description
1 polymer ?
#
loop_
_entity_poly.entity_id
_entity_poly.type
_entity_poly.pdbx_seq_one_letter_code
_entity_poly.pdbx_strand_id
1 'polypeptide(L)' 'MKPKVARDQLVPLIAQLPPCLIGMEACSGAHHWARVFAEHGHTVKLMAPKLVSPYRMSGKRGKNAGSDA' A
#
# COMPACT_ATOMS: atom_id res chain seq x y z
N MET A 1 10.71 -13.39 -3.17
CA MET A 1 11.26 -12.08 -3.58
C MET A 1 10.27 -10.99 -3.19
N LYS A 2 10.70 -9.91 -2.53
CA LYS A 2 9.88 -8.70 -2.37
C LYS A 2 10.34 -7.72 -3.45
N PRO A 3 9.63 -7.58 -4.59
CA PRO A 3 10.05 -6.64 -5.62
C PRO A 3 10.08 -5.24 -5.01
N LYS A 4 11.24 -4.57 -5.10
CA LYS A 4 11.39 -3.18 -4.69
C LYS A 4 10.96 -2.32 -5.87
N VAL A 5 9.81 -1.68 -5.74
CA VAL A 5 9.29 -0.75 -6.75
C VAL A 5 9.71 0.66 -6.35
N ALA A 6 10.34 1.40 -7.25
CA ALA A 6 10.65 2.81 -7.04
C ALA A 6 9.34 3.63 -7.02
N ARG A 7 9.32 4.75 -6.28
CA ARG A 7 8.09 5.50 -6.04
C ARG A 7 7.44 6.00 -7.34
N ASP A 8 8.26 6.48 -8.25
CA ASP A 8 7.92 6.94 -9.59
C ASP A 8 7.40 5.83 -10.51
N GLN A 9 7.81 4.57 -10.27
CA GLN A 9 7.37 3.41 -11.06
C GLN A 9 6.08 2.76 -10.55
N LEU A 10 5.61 3.14 -9.36
CA LEU A 10 4.43 2.52 -8.75
C LEU A 10 3.14 2.83 -9.52
N VAL A 11 2.92 4.08 -9.91
CA VAL A 11 1.71 4.48 -10.65
C VAL A 11 1.66 3.83 -12.03
N PRO A 12 2.72 3.89 -12.87
CA PRO A 12 2.74 3.20 -14.16
C PRO A 12 2.47 1.70 -14.05
N LEU A 13 2.97 1.05 -12.99
CA LEU A 13 2.73 -0.38 -12.75
C LEU A 13 1.25 -0.65 -12.45
N ILE A 14 0.66 0.12 -11.54
CA ILE A 14 -0.74 -0.06 -11.12
C ILE A 14 -1.69 0.24 -12.28
N ALA A 15 -1.41 1.28 -13.07
CA ALA A 15 -2.23 1.66 -14.22
C ALA A 15 -2.29 0.60 -15.34
N GLN A 16 -1.34 -0.34 -15.38
CA GLN A 16 -1.35 -1.47 -16.32
C GLN A 16 -2.20 -2.66 -15.84
N LEU A 17 -2.63 -2.65 -14.58
CA LEU A 17 -3.48 -3.70 -14.02
C LEU A 17 -4.95 -3.41 -14.34
N PRO A 18 -5.78 -4.43 -14.52
CA PRO A 18 -7.23 -4.23 -14.58
C PRO A 18 -7.73 -3.64 -13.25
N PRO A 19 -8.84 -2.86 -13.27
CA PRO A 19 -9.51 -2.38 -12.07
C PRO A 19 -9.68 -3.48 -11.02
N CYS A 20 -9.21 -3.24 -9.80
CA CYS A 20 -9.15 -4.24 -8.75
C CYS A 20 -9.28 -3.63 -7.35
N LEU A 21 -9.50 -4.49 -6.36
CA LEU A 21 -9.54 -4.10 -4.95
C LEU A 21 -8.13 -4.07 -4.35
N ILE A 22 -7.70 -2.91 -3.85
CA ILE A 22 -6.41 -2.71 -3.20
C ILE A 22 -6.62 -2.47 -1.70
N GLY A 23 -6.11 -3.38 -0.88
CA GLY A 23 -6.05 -3.20 0.58
C GLY A 23 -4.75 -2.50 0.98
N MET A 24 -4.84 -1.39 1.71
CA MET A 24 -3.68 -0.65 2.20
C MET A 24 -3.79 -0.39 3.69
N GLU A 25 -2.69 -0.51 4.42
CA GLU A 25 -2.61 -0.04 5.80
C GLU A 25 -2.64 1.49 5.81
N ALA A 26 -3.48 2.07 6.66
CA ALA A 26 -3.57 3.52 6.83
C ALA A 26 -2.29 4.05 7.50
N CYS A 27 -1.57 4.90 6.78
CA CYS A 27 -0.43 5.68 7.25
C CYS A 27 -0.50 7.09 6.65
N SER A 28 0.39 7.99 7.08
CA SER A 28 0.49 9.36 6.58
C SER A 28 0.53 9.46 5.04
N GLY A 29 1.16 8.50 4.35
CA GLY A 29 1.18 8.44 2.88
C GLY A 29 0.04 7.68 2.20
N ALA A 30 -0.75 6.88 2.94
CA ALA A 30 -1.70 5.94 2.35
C ALA A 30 -2.89 6.64 1.67
N HIS A 31 -3.34 7.77 2.22
CA HIS A 31 -4.47 8.53 1.67
C HIS A 31 -4.15 9.14 0.30
N HIS A 32 -2.92 9.64 0.11
CA HIS A 32 -2.47 10.14 -1.18
C HIS A 32 -2.54 9.02 -2.23
N TRP A 33 -1.95 7.85 -1.92
CA TRP A 33 -1.96 6.71 -2.83
C TRP A 33 -3.35 6.17 -3.11
N ALA A 34 -4.24 6.16 -2.11
CA ALA A 34 -5.62 5.73 -2.30
C ALA A 34 -6.34 6.57 -3.35
N ARG A 35 -6.11 7.89 -3.37
CA ARG A 35 -6.67 8.78 -4.39
C ARG A 35 -6.10 8.48 -5.76
N VAL A 36 -4.77 8.43 -5.88
CA VAL A 36 -4.08 8.14 -7.14
C VAL A 36 -4.54 6.81 -7.75
N PHE A 37 -4.64 5.74 -6.94
CA PHE A 37 -5.10 4.46 -7.45
C PHE A 37 -6.59 4.46 -7.81
N ALA A 38 -7.42 5.22 -7.10
CA ALA A 38 -8.83 5.38 -7.45
C ALA A 38 -9.02 6.12 -8.78
N GLU A 39 -8.15 7.10 -9.10
CA GLU A 39 -8.14 7.78 -10.40
C GLU A 39 -7.83 6.81 -11.56
N HIS A 40 -7.08 5.73 -11.30
CA HIS A 40 -6.84 4.65 -12.25
C HIS A 40 -7.92 3.55 -12.24
N GLY A 41 -9.05 3.79 -11.57
CA GLY A 41 -10.20 2.87 -11.55
C GLY A 41 -10.14 1.76 -10.50
N HIS A 42 -9.13 1.77 -9.63
CA HIS A 42 -9.06 0.78 -8.55
C HIS A 42 -9.96 1.16 -7.38
N THR A 43 -10.53 0.15 -6.72
CA THR A 43 -11.20 0.37 -5.44
C THR A 43 -10.18 0.21 -4.33
N VAL A 44 -9.99 1.24 -3.50
CA VAL A 44 -9.02 1.20 -2.40
C VAL A 44 -9.71 1.12 -1.06
N LYS A 45 -9.28 0.19 -0.20
CA LYS A 45 -9.73 0.08 1.19
C LYS A 45 -8.56 0.31 2.14
N LEU A 46 -8.63 1.43 2.87
CA LEU A 46 -7.71 1.73 3.96
C LEU A 46 -8.12 0.97 5.21
N MET A 47 -7.17 0.25 5.81
CA MET A 47 -7.37 -0.51 7.05
C MET A 47 -6.54 0.11 8.17
N ALA A 48 -7.14 0.26 9.34
CA ALA A 48 -6.42 0.75 10.52
C ALA A 48 -5.30 -0.23 10.90
N PRO A 49 -4.08 0.24 11.25
CA PRO A 49 -2.93 -0.60 11.62
C PRO A 49 -3.25 -1.71 12.62
N LYS A 50 -4.11 -1.42 13.61
CA LYS A 50 -4.55 -2.37 14.63
C LYS A 50 -5.28 -3.59 14.04
N LEU A 51 -6.01 -3.41 12.96
CA LEU A 51 -6.75 -4.47 12.26
C LEU A 51 -5.85 -5.25 11.29
N VAL A 52 -4.76 -4.65 10.80
CA VAL A 52 -3.80 -5.31 9.90
C VAL A 52 -2.74 -6.10 10.67
N SER A 53 -2.46 -5.72 11.93
CA SER A 53 -1.49 -6.37 12.81
C SER A 53 -1.57 -7.92 12.86
N PRO A 54 -2.74 -8.57 13.02
CA PRO A 54 -2.82 -10.03 13.02
C PRO A 54 -2.51 -10.68 11.67
N TYR A 55 -2.66 -9.93 10.56
CA TYR A 55 -2.36 -10.41 9.20
C TYR A 55 -0.91 -10.12 8.78
N ARG A 56 -0.18 -9.32 9.55
CA ARG A 56 1.23 -9.06 9.32
C ARG A 56 2.01 -10.31 9.71
N MET A 57 2.39 -11.13 8.73
CA MET A 57 3.30 -12.27 8.94
C MET A 57 4.54 -11.79 9.70
N SER A 58 4.61 -12.15 10.98
CA SER A 58 5.71 -11.77 11.87
C SER A 58 6.90 -12.70 11.63
N GLY A 59 7.58 -12.50 10.50
CA GLY A 59 8.96 -12.96 10.33
C GLY A 59 9.91 -12.01 11.05
N LYS A 60 10.87 -12.53 11.80
CA LYS A 60 11.98 -11.81 12.47
C LYS A 60 12.82 -11.01 11.46
N ARG A 61 12.32 -9.90 10.90
CA ARG A 61 13.00 -8.83 10.12
C ARG A 61 11.95 -8.09 9.29
N GLY A 62 11.33 -7.08 9.88
CA GLY A 62 10.32 -6.29 9.19
C GLY A 62 9.71 -5.19 10.03
N LYS A 63 10.49 -4.59 10.94
CA LYS A 63 10.18 -3.23 11.37
C LYS A 63 10.42 -2.35 10.15
N ASN A 64 9.39 -2.10 9.34
CA ASN A 64 9.37 -0.92 8.49
C ASN A 64 9.07 0.28 9.41
N ALA A 65 10.02 0.58 10.31
CA ALA A 65 10.07 1.82 11.04
C ALA A 65 11.08 2.68 10.28
N GLY A 66 10.55 3.67 9.58
CA GLY A 66 11.33 4.60 8.78
C GLY A 66 10.39 5.61 8.15
N SER A 67 10.09 6.66 8.92
CA SER A 67 9.25 7.81 8.60
C SER A 67 7.75 7.67 8.87
N ASP A 68 7.38 7.53 10.15
CA ASP A 68 6.23 8.26 10.68
C ASP A 68 6.84 9.27 11.66
N ALA A 69 6.60 10.56 11.41
CA ALA A 69 7.18 11.68 12.14
C ALA A 69 6.75 11.71 13.61
#